data_AF-A0A0S2ZN18-F1
#
_entry.id   AF-A0A0S2ZN18-F1
#
_cell.length_a   1.000
_cell.length_b   1.000
_cell.length_c   1.000
_cell.angle_alpha   90.00
_cell.angle_beta   90.00
_cell.angle_gamma   90.00
#
_symmetry.space_group_name_H-M   'P 1'
#
loop_
_entity.id
_entity.type
_entity.pdbx_description
1 polymer ?
#
loop_
_entity_poly.entity_id
_entity_poly.type
_entity_poly.pdbx_seq_one_letter_code
_entity_poly.pdbx_strand_id
1 'polypeptide(L)'
;MTELEIKIIKFLLSSAVYSENAIMKNLGIDSDVLNKSFKILEENGYLESYEDFMKRESLNEEGDCCKTKKNNNCSSCSSSSCSSHSCSSGSSCCDNNIFSDLTDFSKIKVITMKAVDNFS
;
A
#
# COMPACT_ATOMS: atom_id res chain seq x y z
N MET A 1 -18.06 7.92 13.96
CA MET A 1 -17.25 6.76 14.39
C MET A 1 -18.00 6.03 15.49
N THR A 2 -18.18 4.72 15.36
CA THR A 2 -18.94 3.84 16.26
C THR A 2 -18.00 2.85 16.97
N GLU A 3 -18.52 2.09 17.94
CA GLU A 3 -17.75 1.04 18.63
C GLU A 3 -17.18 -0.02 17.67
N LEU A 4 -17.86 -0.29 16.55
CA LEU A 4 -17.39 -1.24 15.56
C LEU A 4 -16.09 -0.76 14.90
N GLU A 5 -16.04 0.50 14.48
CA GLU A 5 -14.83 1.09 13.88
C GLU A 5 -13.64 1.07 14.86
N ILE A 6 -13.89 1.32 16.15
CA ILE A 6 -12.85 1.25 17.18
C ILE A 6 -12.32 -0.19 17.32
N LYS A 7 -13.22 -1.19 17.33
CA LYS A 7 -12.84 -2.61 17.36
C LYS A 7 -12.02 -3.00 16.12
N ILE A 8 -12.41 -2.52 14.94
CA ILE A 8 -11.67 -2.74 13.69
C ILE A 8 -10.27 -2.15 13.81
N ILE A 9 -10.11 -0.90 14.24
CA ILE A 9 -8.78 -0.28 14.43
C ILE A 9 -7.93 -1.09 15.39
N LYS A 10 -8.44 -1.42 16.57
CA LYS A 10 -7.69 -2.19 17.58
C LYS A 10 -7.29 -3.58 17.07
N PHE A 11 -8.17 -4.22 16.32
CA PHE A 11 -7.87 -5.49 15.67
C PHE A 11 -6.73 -5.32 14.65
N LEU A 12 -6.81 -4.31 13.78
CA LEU A 12 -5.77 -3.99 12.81
C LEU A 12 -4.43 -3.62 13.46
N LEU A 13 -4.43 -2.95 14.63
CA LEU A 13 -3.21 -2.63 15.37
C LEU A 13 -2.54 -3.86 16.02
N SER A 14 -3.29 -4.95 16.21
CA SER A 14 -2.77 -6.15 16.88
C SER A 14 -1.87 -7.03 15.98
N SER A 15 -1.80 -6.77 14.67
CA SER A 15 -0.94 -7.48 13.73
C SER A 15 -0.59 -6.61 12.53
N ALA A 16 0.43 -7.01 11.78
CA ALA A 16 0.91 -6.25 10.63
C ALA A 16 -0.04 -6.30 9.42
N VAL A 17 -0.78 -7.39 9.19
CA VAL A 17 -1.61 -7.59 7.99
C VAL A 17 -2.83 -8.46 8.28
N TYR A 18 -4.00 -8.06 7.76
CA TYR A 18 -5.23 -8.85 7.77
C TYR A 18 -5.94 -8.85 6.42
N SER A 19 -6.57 -9.98 6.07
CA SER A 19 -7.54 -10.02 4.98
C SER A 19 -8.94 -9.63 5.48
N GLU A 20 -9.78 -9.10 4.60
CA GLU A 20 -11.18 -8.77 4.91
C GLU A 20 -11.91 -9.98 5.50
N ASN A 21 -11.67 -11.18 4.95
CA ASN A 21 -12.23 -12.43 5.47
C ASN A 21 -11.84 -12.72 6.92
N ALA A 22 -10.59 -12.41 7.31
CA ALA A 22 -10.15 -12.58 8.69
C ALA A 22 -10.86 -11.60 9.62
N ILE A 23 -11.02 -10.34 9.19
CA ILE A 23 -11.71 -9.30 9.97
C ILE A 23 -13.19 -9.65 10.14
N MET A 24 -13.87 -10.04 9.06
CA MET A 24 -15.28 -10.48 9.08
C MET A 24 -15.49 -11.64 10.04
N LYS A 25 -14.63 -12.68 10.00
CA LYS A 25 -14.73 -13.84 10.88
C LYS A 25 -14.48 -13.49 12.35
N ASN A 26 -13.50 -12.64 12.64
CA ASN A 26 -13.17 -12.27 14.03
C ASN A 26 -14.23 -11.36 14.67
N LEU A 27 -14.80 -10.44 13.88
CA LEU A 27 -15.77 -9.49 14.39
C LEU A 27 -17.23 -9.96 14.21
N GLY A 28 -17.45 -11.05 13.49
CA GLY A 28 -18.78 -11.59 13.21
C GLY A 28 -19.65 -10.64 12.36
N ILE A 29 -19.02 -9.93 11.42
CA ILE A 29 -19.70 -8.93 10.56
C ILE A 29 -19.68 -9.36 9.10
N ASP A 30 -20.62 -8.84 8.33
CA ASP A 30 -20.70 -9.02 6.88
C ASP A 30 -19.82 -8.02 6.12
N SER A 31 -19.52 -8.33 4.86
CA SER A 31 -18.74 -7.50 3.95
C SER A 31 -19.34 -6.11 3.77
N ASP A 32 -20.66 -6.00 3.67
CA ASP A 32 -21.34 -4.71 3.50
C ASP A 32 -21.12 -3.79 4.71
N VAL A 33 -21.09 -4.37 5.92
CA VAL A 33 -20.84 -3.63 7.16
C VAL A 33 -19.37 -3.22 7.22
N LEU A 34 -18.46 -4.15 6.92
CA LEU A 34 -17.02 -3.89 6.91
C LEU A 34 -16.66 -2.77 5.91
N ASN A 35 -17.22 -2.80 4.70
CA ASN A 35 -16.98 -1.79 3.67
C ASN A 35 -17.47 -0.40 4.09
N LYS A 36 -18.63 -0.31 4.75
CA LYS A 36 -19.12 0.96 5.32
C LYS A 36 -18.20 1.47 6.42
N SER A 37 -17.76 0.60 7.33
CA SER A 37 -16.82 0.95 8.39
C SER A 37 -15.47 1.42 7.84
N PHE A 38 -14.93 0.75 6.82
CA PHE A 38 -13.70 1.19 6.14
C PHE A 38 -13.84 2.57 5.52
N LYS A 39 -14.97 2.85 4.84
CA LYS A 39 -15.21 4.18 4.29
C LYS A 39 -15.25 5.26 5.37
N ILE A 40 -15.92 4.99 6.50
CA ILE A 40 -15.94 5.91 7.66
C ILE A 40 -14.52 6.11 8.19
N LEU A 41 -13.73 5.03 8.33
CA LEU A 41 -12.35 5.11 8.83
C LEU A 41 -11.44 5.92 7.89
N GLU A 42 -11.61 5.79 6.58
CA GLU A 42 -10.91 6.59 5.56
C GLU A 42 -11.30 8.07 5.64
N GLU A 43 -12.60 8.38 5.67
CA GLU A 43 -13.10 9.76 5.79
C GLU A 43 -12.62 10.44 7.09
N ASN A 44 -12.40 9.67 8.15
CA ASN A 44 -11.86 10.16 9.42
C ASN A 44 -10.32 10.19 9.47
N GLY A 45 -9.64 9.73 8.42
CA GLY A 45 -8.17 9.71 8.29
C GLY A 45 -7.47 8.64 9.14
N TYR A 46 -8.17 7.58 9.51
CA TYR A 46 -7.61 6.42 10.24
C TYR A 46 -7.12 5.31 9.31
N LEU A 47 -7.65 5.26 8.09
CA LEU A 47 -7.17 4.44 7.00
C LEU A 47 -6.81 5.33 5.81
N GLU A 48 -5.79 4.94 5.06
CA GLU A 48 -5.43 5.56 3.79
C GLU A 48 -5.25 4.48 2.72
N SER A 49 -5.36 4.87 1.45
CA SER A 49 -5.05 3.96 0.35
C SER A 49 -3.55 3.67 0.35
N TYR A 50 -3.15 2.49 -0.13
CA TYR A 50 -1.74 2.19 -0.30
C TYR A 50 -1.02 3.20 -1.22
N GLU A 51 -1.72 3.73 -2.22
CA GLU A 51 -1.15 4.78 -3.08
C GLU A 51 -0.82 6.06 -2.31
N ASP A 52 -1.71 6.50 -1.41
CA ASP A 52 -1.50 7.71 -0.63
C ASP A 52 -0.42 7.51 0.44
N PHE A 53 -0.37 6.32 1.05
CA PHE A 53 0.73 5.90 1.90
C PHE A 53 2.09 6.00 1.17
N MET A 54 2.18 5.43 -0.04
CA MET A 54 3.42 5.43 -0.83
C MET A 54 3.85 6.84 -1.25
N LYS A 55 2.91 7.74 -1.56
CA LYS A 55 3.20 9.16 -1.83
C LYS A 55 3.73 9.87 -0.58
N ARG A 56 3.14 9.60 0.59
CA ARG A 56 3.53 10.23 1.87
C ARG A 56 4.91 9.78 2.35
N GLU A 57 5.22 8.50 2.22
CA GLU A 57 6.52 7.92 2.60
C GLU A 57 7.63 8.19 1.56
N SER A 58 7.36 8.98 0.51
CA SER A 58 8.30 9.25 -0.58
C SER A 58 8.88 7.99 -1.23
N LEU A 59 8.19 6.85 -1.13
CA LEU A 59 8.64 5.58 -1.73
C LEU A 59 8.52 5.60 -3.27
N ASN A 60 7.83 6.62 -3.81
CA ASN A 60 7.68 6.95 -5.22
C ASN A 60 8.60 8.11 -5.66
N GLU A 61 9.75 8.34 -5.02
CA GLU A 61 10.71 9.33 -5.53
C GLU A 61 11.13 9.00 -6.96
N GLU A 62 11.03 10.02 -7.83
CA GLU A 62 11.32 10.06 -9.27
C GLU A 62 12.79 9.75 -9.64
N GLY A 63 13.58 9.21 -8.71
CA GLY A 63 14.96 8.78 -8.90
C GLY A 63 15.11 7.30 -9.29
N ASP A 64 14.13 6.44 -8.99
CA ASP A 64 14.19 5.00 -9.30
C ASP A 64 13.39 4.69 -10.58
N CYS A 65 14.10 4.67 -11.71
CA CYS A 65 13.63 4.25 -13.03
C CYS A 65 12.68 3.02 -13.01
N CYS A 66 12.87 2.11 -12.05
CA CYS A 66 12.14 0.85 -11.98
C CYS A 66 10.89 0.82 -11.09
N LYS A 67 10.51 1.94 -10.47
CA LYS A 67 9.25 2.05 -9.71
C LYS A 67 8.12 2.72 -10.49
N THR A 68 8.45 3.50 -11.52
CA THR A 68 7.48 4.32 -12.27
C THR A 68 7.09 3.65 -13.58
N LYS A 69 6.04 2.81 -13.52
CA LYS A 69 5.28 2.21 -14.66
C LYS A 69 6.11 1.55 -15.78
N LYS A 70 5.76 0.28 -16.05
CA LYS A 70 6.17 -0.64 -17.13
C LYS A 70 6.23 -0.08 -18.57
N ASN A 71 5.84 1.17 -18.82
CA ASN A 71 5.67 1.75 -20.16
C ASN A 71 6.52 2.98 -20.47
N ASN A 72 7.36 3.44 -19.53
CA ASN A 72 8.35 4.46 -19.85
C ASN A 72 9.67 3.76 -20.12
N ASN A 73 10.12 3.80 -21.37
CA ASN A 73 11.54 3.61 -21.68
C ASN A 73 12.31 4.55 -20.74
N CYS A 74 13.09 4.00 -19.80
CA CYS A 74 14.06 4.77 -19.03
C CYS A 74 15.11 5.30 -20.00
N SER A 75 14.79 6.39 -20.69
CA SER A 75 15.63 7.02 -21.72
C SER A 75 16.82 7.76 -21.12
N SER A 76 16.91 7.82 -19.80
CA SER A 76 17.91 8.58 -19.05
C SER A 76 18.38 7.81 -17.80
N CYS A 77 18.77 6.55 -17.96
CA CYS A 77 19.62 5.92 -16.94
C CYS A 77 21.02 6.54 -17.07
N SER A 78 21.27 7.64 -16.35
CA SER A 78 22.63 8.13 -16.14
C SER A 78 23.46 6.99 -15.56
N SER A 79 24.58 6.70 -16.21
CA SER A 79 25.46 5.53 -16.03
C SER A 79 26.06 5.34 -14.63
N SER A 80 25.61 6.08 -13.62
CA SER A 80 26.15 6.07 -12.25
C SER A 80 25.33 5.25 -11.25
N SER A 81 24.09 4.86 -11.53
CA SER A 81 23.22 4.20 -10.53
C SER A 81 23.05 2.69 -10.72
N CYS A 82 23.58 2.12 -11.80
CA CYS A 82 23.49 0.70 -12.12
C CYS A 82 24.83 0.00 -11.83
N SER A 83 25.33 0.06 -10.60
CA SER A 83 26.71 -0.32 -10.26
C SER A 83 27.03 -1.83 -10.27
N SER A 84 26.24 -2.67 -10.95
CA SER A 84 26.55 -4.11 -11.02
C SER A 84 26.04 -4.88 -12.24
N HIS A 85 25.12 -4.34 -13.06
CA HIS A 85 24.60 -5.07 -14.22
C HIS A 85 24.54 -4.20 -15.48
N SER A 86 25.30 -4.63 -16.50
CA SER A 86 25.36 -4.05 -17.83
C SER A 86 23.98 -4.03 -18.47
N CYS A 87 23.44 -2.85 -18.74
CA CYS A 87 22.17 -2.68 -19.43
C CYS A 87 22.39 -2.97 -20.93
N SER A 88 22.15 -4.21 -21.38
CA SER A 88 22.08 -4.51 -22.81
C SER A 88 20.82 -3.87 -23.39
N SER A 89 20.92 -3.36 -24.62
CA SER A 89 19.94 -2.54 -25.35
C SER A 89 18.58 -3.20 -25.67
N GLY A 90 18.18 -4.22 -24.92
CA GLY A 90 16.91 -4.92 -25.06
C GLY A 90 16.41 -5.61 -23.77
N SER A 91 17.05 -5.38 -22.62
CA SER A 91 16.62 -5.95 -21.33
C SER A 91 16.02 -4.85 -20.44
N SER A 92 14.75 -5.02 -20.04
CA SER A 92 14.11 -4.13 -19.08
C SER A 92 14.81 -4.27 -17.73
N CYS A 93 15.41 -3.17 -17.27
CA CYS A 93 16.09 -3.10 -15.97
C CYS A 93 15.16 -3.38 -14.77
N CYS A 94 13.86 -3.53 -15.02
CA CYS A 94 12.80 -3.49 -14.02
C CYS A 94 11.96 -4.78 -13.99
N ASP A 95 12.35 -5.80 -14.77
CA ASP A 95 11.60 -7.06 -14.90
C ASP A 95 11.62 -7.93 -13.63
N ASN A 96 12.47 -7.62 -12.64
CA ASN A 96 12.61 -8.41 -11.40
C ASN A 96 12.25 -7.64 -10.11
N ASN A 97 11.45 -6.57 -10.19
CA ASN A 97 10.89 -6.01 -8.97
C ASN A 97 9.79 -6.95 -8.44
N ILE A 98 9.84 -7.28 -7.15
CA ILE A 98 8.82 -8.10 -6.46
C ILE A 98 7.40 -7.49 -6.56
N PHE A 99 7.34 -6.22 -6.97
CA PHE A 99 6.14 -5.43 -7.22
C PHE A 99 5.61 -5.53 -8.67
N SER A 100 6.35 -6.18 -9.58
CA SER A 100 5.98 -6.29 -11.00
C SER A 100 4.75 -7.17 -11.24
N ASP A 101 4.48 -8.11 -10.34
CA ASP A 101 3.34 -9.05 -10.43
C ASP A 101 2.11 -8.62 -9.60
N LEU A 102 2.24 -7.61 -8.74
CA LEU A 102 1.12 -7.03 -7.98
C LEU A 102 0.63 -5.78 -8.72
N THR A 103 -0.25 -5.98 -9.69
CA THR A 103 -0.76 -4.88 -10.55
C THR A 103 -1.93 -4.12 -9.94
N ASP A 104 -2.47 -4.55 -8.79
CA ASP A 104 -3.65 -3.95 -8.18
C ASP A 104 -3.50 -3.77 -6.66
N PHE A 105 -2.85 -2.67 -6.27
CA PHE A 105 -2.78 -2.22 -4.87
C PHE A 105 -4.05 -1.47 -4.42
N SER A 106 -5.05 -1.30 -5.29
CA SER A 106 -6.26 -0.52 -5.01
C SER A 106 -7.08 -1.09 -3.86
N LYS A 107 -6.89 -2.38 -3.54
CA LYS A 107 -7.59 -3.09 -2.45
C LYS A 107 -6.83 -3.05 -1.13
N ILE A 108 -5.60 -2.53 -1.12
CA ILE A 108 -4.80 -2.42 0.10
C ILE A 108 -5.13 -1.09 0.79
N LYS A 109 -5.56 -1.20 2.04
CA LYS A 109 -5.74 -0.06 2.94
C LYS A 109 -4.68 -0.13 4.03
N VAL A 110 -4.09 1.01 4.34
CA VAL A 110 -3.00 1.15 5.31
C VAL A 110 -3.52 1.90 6.53
N ILE A 111 -3.16 1.43 7.73
CA ILE A 111 -3.47 2.12 8.98
C ILE A 111 -2.57 3.34 9.14
N THR A 112 -3.16 4.50 9.44
CA THR A 112 -2.41 5.75 9.56
C THR A 112 -1.81 5.90 10.95
N MET A 113 -0.76 6.74 11.08
CA MET A 113 -0.18 7.07 12.39
C MET A 113 -1.21 7.68 13.35
N LYS A 114 -2.19 8.43 12.81
CA LYS A 114 -3.32 8.97 13.59
C LYS A 114 -4.12 7.88 14.30
N ALA A 115 -4.28 6.70 13.69
CA ALA A 115 -4.95 5.57 14.31
C ALA A 115 -4.10 4.95 15.42
N VAL A 116 -2.78 4.90 15.25
CA VAL A 116 -1.84 4.45 16.28
C VAL A 116 -1.89 5.38 17.49
N ASP A 117 -1.76 6.70 17.28
CA ASP A 117 -1.71 7.68 18.38
C ASP A 117 -3.00 7.70 19.23
N ASN A 118 -4.15 7.45 18.61
CA ASN A 118 -5.44 7.51 19.30
C ASN A 118 -5.90 6.18 19.92
N PHE A 119 -5.33 5.04 19.50
CA PHE A 119 -5.85 3.71 19.86
C PHE A 119 -4.80 2.67 20.26
N SER A 120 -3.51 3.02 20.26
CA SER A 120 -2.41 2.20 20.81
C SER A 120 -2.38 2.16 22.33
#